data_AF-A0A8T3ZRD6-F1
#
_entry.id   AF-A0A8T3ZRD6-F1
#
_cell.length_a   1.000
_cell.length_b   1.000
_cell.length_c   1.000
_cell.angle_alpha   90.00
_cell.angle_beta   90.00
_cell.angle_gamma   90.00
#
_symmetry.space_group_name_H-M   'P 1'
#
loop_
_entity.id
_entity.type
_entity.pdbx_description
1 polymer ?
#
loop_
_entity_poly.entity_id
_entity_poly.type
_entity_poly.pdbx_seq_one_letter_code
_entity_poly.pdbx_strand_id
1 'polypeptide(L)' 'IATDQAIIPFGTLVTIPTLPTPWNTQGFASSDVGPAITGQHIDVYTGEGKIALSEAYRITGYGNTVCVANN' A
#
# COMPACT_ATOMS: atom_id res chain seq x y z
N ILE A 1 3.30 2.67 -3.72
CA ILE A 1 3.28 1.47 -2.84
C ILE A 1 4.08 0.36 -3.51
N ALA A 2 4.65 -0.55 -2.74
CA ALA A 2 5.27 -1.76 -3.28
C ALA A 2 4.24 -2.90 -3.33
N THR A 3 4.13 -3.60 -4.46
CA THR A 3 3.16 -4.68 -4.68
C THR A 3 3.77 -5.83 -5.48
N ASP A 4 3.20 -7.03 -5.36
CA ASP A 4 3.50 -8.14 -6.28
C ASP A 4 2.94 -7.85 -7.68
N GLN A 5 3.83 -7.73 -8.68
CA GLN A 5 3.47 -7.38 -10.05
C GLN A 5 2.69 -8.48 -10.79
N ALA A 6 2.75 -9.73 -10.33
CA ALA A 6 1.93 -10.80 -10.88
C ALA A 6 0.44 -10.64 -10.50
N ILE A 7 0.15 -9.89 -9.44
CA ILE A 7 -1.20 -9.64 -8.92
C ILE A 7 -1.67 -8.23 -9.24
N ILE A 8 -0.85 -7.21 -8.98
CA ILE A 8 -1.13 -5.80 -9.23
C ILE A 8 -0.04 -5.26 -10.15
N PRO A 9 -0.32 -5.06 -11.45
CA PRO A 9 0.66 -4.56 -12.40
C PRO A 9 1.26 -3.21 -12.01
N PHE A 10 2.49 -2.96 -12.47
CA PHE A 10 3.13 -1.66 -12.31
C PHE A 10 2.28 -0.54 -12.91
N GLY A 11 2.22 0.60 -12.21
CA GLY A 11 1.45 1.77 -12.62
C GLY A 11 -0.04 1.68 -12.31
N THR A 12 -0.54 0.53 -11.82
CA THR A 12 -1.93 0.41 -11.41
C THR A 12 -2.22 1.34 -10.23
N LEU A 13 -3.29 2.12 -10.36
CA LEU A 13 -3.82 2.94 -9.27
C LEU A 13 -4.72 2.08 -8.38
N VAL A 14 -4.47 2.14 -7.07
CA VAL A 14 -5.25 1.40 -6.08
C VAL A 14 -5.64 2.29 -4.90
N THR A 15 -6.68 1.88 -4.19
CA THR A 15 -7.06 2.43 -2.88
C THR A 15 -7.11 1.31 -1.85
N ILE A 16 -6.93 1.65 -0.57
CA ILE A 16 -6.98 0.67 0.53
C ILE A 16 -7.99 1.17 1.56
N PRO A 17 -9.31 1.05 1.30
CA PRO A 17 -10.37 1.67 2.10
C PRO A 17 -10.43 1.18 3.55
N THR A 18 -9.81 0.04 3.86
CA THR A 18 -9.74 -0.53 5.20
C THR A 18 -8.67 0.10 6.08
N LEU A 19 -7.75 0.91 5.52
CA LEU A 19 -6.76 1.60 6.33
C LEU A 19 -7.39 2.71 7.19
N PRO A 20 -6.73 3.13 8.27
CA PRO A 20 -7.15 4.32 9.00
C PRO A 20 -7.03 5.60 8.16
N THR A 21 -7.87 6.60 8.44
CA THR A 21 -7.71 7.96 7.90
C THR A 21 -6.31 8.52 8.20
N PRO A 22 -5.67 9.23 7.24
CA PRO A 22 -6.18 9.63 5.92
C PRO A 22 -5.91 8.63 4.78
N TRP A 23 -5.42 7.43 5.06
CA TRP A 23 -4.98 6.49 4.03
C TRP A 23 -6.12 5.74 3.33
N ASN A 24 -7.29 5.62 3.98
CA ASN A 24 -8.47 4.98 3.38
C ASN A 24 -8.97 5.63 2.08
N THR A 25 -8.75 6.93 1.92
CA THR A 25 -9.23 7.68 0.76
C THR A 25 -8.12 8.04 -0.22
N GLN A 26 -6.86 7.69 0.08
CA GLN A 26 -5.74 8.00 -0.78
C GLN A 26 -5.63 7.00 -1.94
N GLY A 27 -5.35 7.54 -3.13
CA GLY A 27 -4.95 6.76 -4.29
C GLY A 27 -3.44 6.53 -4.27
N PHE A 28 -3.03 5.29 -4.45
CA PHE A 28 -1.63 4.90 -4.52
C PHE A 28 -1.32 4.32 -5.89
N ALA A 29 -0.20 4.74 -6.47
CA ALA A 29 0.36 4.03 -7.61
C ALA A 29 1.17 2.83 -7.13
N SER A 30 0.96 1.67 -7.74
CA SER A 30 1.94 0.58 -7.72
C SER A 30 3.19 1.08 -8.45
N SER A 31 4.20 1.50 -7.71
CA SER A 31 5.35 2.24 -8.24
C SER A 31 6.68 1.63 -7.82
N ASP A 32 6.65 0.59 -6.99
CA ASP A 32 7.85 0.01 -6.39
C ASP A 32 7.76 -1.53 -6.34
N VAL A 33 8.92 -2.17 -6.37
CA VAL A 33 9.07 -3.63 -6.30
C VAL A 33 10.08 -3.99 -5.23
N GLY A 34 9.76 -4.96 -4.41
CA GLY A 34 10.69 -5.53 -3.44
C GLY A 34 10.78 -7.04 -3.60
N PRO A 35 11.97 -7.66 -3.51
CA PRO A 35 12.11 -9.13 -3.60
C PRO A 35 11.39 -9.87 -2.47
N ALA A 36 11.01 -9.18 -1.38
CA ALA A 36 10.19 -9.71 -0.29
C ALA A 36 8.68 -9.51 -0.49
N ILE A 37 8.25 -8.77 -1.51
CA ILE A 37 6.84 -8.47 -1.80
C ILE A 37 6.31 -9.54 -2.75
N THR A 38 6.08 -10.74 -2.22
CA THR A 38 5.51 -11.89 -2.94
C THR A 38 4.16 -12.25 -2.34
N GLY A 39 3.15 -12.45 -3.19
CA GLY A 39 1.77 -12.70 -2.76
C GLY A 39 0.98 -11.43 -2.39
N GLN A 40 -0.03 -11.57 -1.53
CA GLN A 40 -0.92 -10.46 -1.13
C GLN A 40 -0.31 -9.62 0.00
N HIS A 41 0.78 -8.91 -0.30
CA HIS A 41 1.47 -8.03 0.63
C HIS A 41 1.71 -6.65 -0.01
N ILE A 42 1.54 -5.58 0.79
CA ILE A 42 1.68 -4.20 0.33
C ILE A 42 2.43 -3.39 1.38
N ASP A 43 3.42 -2.64 0.92
CA ASP A 43 4.11 -1.62 1.72
C ASP A 43 3.69 -0.20 1.32
N VAL A 44 3.23 0.56 2.31
CA VAL A 44 2.86 1.97 2.18
C VAL A 44 3.98 2.82 2.73
N TYR A 45 4.52 3.70 1.88
CA TYR A 45 5.53 4.67 2.29
C TYR A 45 4.87 5.81 3.09
N THR A 46 5.24 5.93 4.37
CA THR A 46 4.68 6.92 5.30
C THR A 46 5.56 8.17 5.49
N GLY A 47 6.70 8.26 4.81
CA GLY A 47 7.68 9.35 4.94
C GLY A 47 8.96 8.93 5.66
N GLU A 48 9.74 9.91 6.14
CA GLU A 48 11.01 9.68 6.82
C GLU A 48 10.98 10.10 8.31
N GLY A 49 11.84 9.47 9.12
CA GLY A 49 12.02 9.80 10.54
C GLY A 49 11.03 9.13 11.50
N LYS A 50 11.12 9.48 12.79
CA LYS A 50 10.38 8.79 13.87
C LYS A 50 8.86 8.93 13.76
N ILE A 51 8.36 10.04 13.21
CA ILE A 51 6.93 10.27 13.02
C ILE A 51 6.40 9.32 11.95
N ALA A 52 7.10 9.20 10.82
CA ALA A 52 6.75 8.26 9.76
C ALA A 52 6.82 6.80 10.23
N LEU A 53 7.78 6.46 11.10
CA LEU A 53 7.87 5.13 11.72
C LEU A 53 6.65 4.81 12.59
N SER A 54 6.24 5.72 13.48
CA SER A 54 5.04 5.53 14.29
C SER A 54 3.79 5.38 13.42
N GLU A 55 3.73 6.11 12.32
CA GLU A 55 2.63 6.01 11.36
C GLU A 55 2.64 4.67 10.62
N ALA A 56 3.81 4.18 10.22
CA ALA A 56 3.97 2.86 9.61
C ALA A 56 3.45 1.76 10.54
N TYR A 57 3.80 1.80 11.83
CA TYR A 57 3.25 0.87 12.82
C TYR A 57 1.74 0.98 12.99
N ARG A 58 1.19 2.20 12.95
CA ARG A 58 -0.26 2.45 13.10
C ARG A 58 -1.08 1.83 11.98
N ILE A 59 -0.56 1.83 10.75
CA ILE A 59 -1.27 1.31 9.57
C ILE A 59 -0.92 -0.15 9.23
N THR A 60 0.10 -0.72 9.88
CA THR A 60 0.49 -2.11 9.69
C THR A 60 -0.58 -3.05 10.25
N GLY A 61 -1.02 -4.00 9.44
CA GLY A 61 -2.03 -4.99 9.83
C GLY A 61 -2.32 -6.00 8.73
N TYR A 62 -3.22 -6.93 9.03
CA TYR A 62 -3.64 -8.00 8.12
C TYR A 62 -5.13 -7.84 7.75
N GLY A 63 -5.55 -8.48 6.65
CA GLY A 63 -6.95 -8.47 6.22
C GLY A 63 -7.38 -7.15 5.56
N ASN A 64 -6.43 -6.31 5.16
CA ASN A 64 -6.71 -5.11 4.40
C ASN A 64 -7.21 -5.45 3.00
N THR A 65 -8.20 -4.70 2.53
CA THR A 65 -8.75 -4.86 1.18
C THR A 65 -8.17 -3.80 0.27
N VAL A 66 -7.72 -4.23 -0.91
CA VAL A 66 -7.12 -3.37 -1.92
C VAL A 66 -8.08 -3.32 -3.10
N CYS A 67 -8.47 -2.12 -3.48
CA CYS A 67 -9.37 -1.89 -4.59
C CYS A 67 -8.58 -1.29 -5.75
N VAL A 68 -8.59 -1.97 -6.90
CA VAL A 68 -8.00 -1.44 -8.13
C VAL A 68 -8.99 -0.44 -8.74
N ALA A 69 -8.50 0.76 -9.06
CA ALA A 69 -9.29 1.71 -9.83
C ALA A 69 -9.35 1.21 -11.28
N ASN A 70 -10.49 0.63 -11.68
CA ASN A 70 -10.74 0.30 -13.08
C ASN A 70 -10.93 1.61 -13.86
N ASN A 71 -10.16 1.78 -14.93
CA ASN A 71 -10.50 2.73 -16.00
C ASN A 71 -11.71 2.20 -16.79
#